data_AF-A0A1G2Z9U9-F1
#
_entry.id   AF-A0A1G2Z9U9-F1
#
_cell.length_a   1.000
_cell.length_b   1.000
_cell.length_c   1.000
_cell.angle_alpha   90.00
_cell.angle_beta   90.00
_cell.angle_gamma   90.00
#
_symmetry.space_group_name_H-M   'P 1'
#
loop_
_entity.id
_entity.type
_entity.pdbx_description
1 polymer ?
#
loop_
_entity_poly.entity_id
_entity_poly.type
_entity_poly.pdbx_seq_one_letter_code
_entity_poly.pdbx_strand_id
1 'polypeptide(L)'
;MELLLNAIAAVESRHDSGAVGDNGRAVGIYQIHRSYWADGTRILGVTWDYRDARDPQKARQVVRAYLSHYGKGKTLLEMARIHNGGPAGHKKEATVTYARRIEQVLDSAA
;
A
#
# COMPACT_ATOMS: atom_id res chain seq x y z
N MET A 1 4.23 11.27 3.79
CA MET A 1 3.49 10.03 4.10
C MET A 1 2.02 10.14 3.71
N GLU A 2 1.25 11.12 4.20
CA GLU A 2 -0.19 11.23 3.86
C GLU A 2 -0.48 11.28 2.36
N LEU A 3 0.27 12.12 1.63
CA LEU A 3 0.12 12.25 0.17
C LEU A 3 0.28 10.89 -0.53
N LEU A 4 1.30 10.12 -0.15
CA LEU A 4 1.53 8.80 -0.71
C LEU A 4 0.40 7.81 -0.37
N LEU A 5 -0.08 7.79 0.87
CA LEU A 5 -1.19 6.91 1.25
C LEU A 5 -2.47 7.26 0.46
N ASN A 6 -2.76 8.54 0.26
CA ASN A 6 -3.90 8.96 -0.54
C ASN A 6 -3.72 8.57 -2.03
N ALA A 7 -2.51 8.73 -2.57
CA ALA A 7 -2.21 8.33 -3.94
C ALA A 7 -2.35 6.82 -4.15
N ILE A 8 -1.86 6.00 -3.20
CA ILE A 8 -2.04 4.54 -3.25
C ILE A 8 -3.52 4.18 -3.21
N ALA A 9 -4.30 4.75 -2.28
CA ALA A 9 -5.75 4.50 -2.20
C ALA A 9 -6.50 4.87 -3.51
N ALA A 10 -6.09 5.97 -4.15
CA ALA A 10 -6.64 6.38 -5.44
C ALA A 10 -6.30 5.38 -6.56
N VAL A 11 -5.04 4.94 -6.65
CA VAL A 11 -4.56 4.02 -7.70
C VAL A 11 -5.08 2.60 -7.52
N GLU A 12 -5.11 2.09 -6.28
CA GLU A 12 -5.46 0.69 -5.98
C GLU A 12 -6.97 0.42 -6.09
N SER A 13 -7.81 1.35 -5.64
CA SER A 13 -9.25 1.09 -5.60
C SER A 13 -10.14 2.29 -5.92
N ARG A 14 -9.58 3.46 -6.25
CA ARG A 14 -10.33 4.72 -6.32
C ARG A 14 -11.07 5.01 -5.00
N HIS A 15 -10.41 4.73 -3.87
CA HIS A 15 -10.95 4.87 -2.51
C HIS A 15 -12.10 3.92 -2.14
N ASP A 16 -12.37 2.88 -2.93
CA ASP A 16 -13.38 1.86 -2.61
C ASP A 16 -12.85 0.87 -1.55
N SER A 17 -13.52 0.80 -0.39
CA SER A 17 -13.21 -0.14 0.69
C SER A 17 -13.76 -1.56 0.44
N GLY A 18 -14.71 -1.71 -0.48
CA GLY A 18 -15.26 -2.99 -0.91
C GLY A 18 -14.47 -3.67 -2.02
N ALA A 19 -13.43 -3.00 -2.55
CA ALA A 19 -12.66 -3.50 -3.70
C ALA A 19 -12.01 -4.86 -3.42
N VAL A 20 -12.15 -5.76 -4.39
CA VAL A 20 -11.53 -7.09 -4.39
C VAL A 20 -10.79 -7.27 -5.71
N GLY A 21 -9.48 -7.43 -5.63
CA GLY A 21 -8.61 -7.64 -6.77
C GLY A 21 -7.87 -8.96 -6.71
N ASP A 22 -7.09 -9.22 -7.76
CA ASP A 22 -6.22 -10.39 -7.86
C ASP A 22 -6.93 -11.72 -7.53
N ASN A 23 -8.11 -11.93 -8.13
CA ASN A 23 -8.97 -13.10 -7.91
C ASN A 23 -9.34 -13.33 -6.43
N GLY A 24 -9.49 -12.26 -5.64
CA GLY A 24 -9.82 -12.36 -4.22
C GLY A 24 -8.63 -12.30 -3.27
N ARG A 25 -7.41 -12.22 -3.79
CA ARG A 25 -6.19 -12.22 -2.98
C ARG A 25 -5.82 -10.83 -2.46
N ALA A 26 -6.24 -9.77 -3.14
CA ALA A 26 -6.05 -8.39 -2.75
C ALA A 26 -7.37 -7.77 -2.29
N VAL A 27 -7.39 -7.07 -1.15
CA VAL A 27 -8.64 -6.56 -0.57
C VAL A 27 -8.55 -5.12 -0.07
N GLY A 28 -9.68 -4.44 -0.12
CA GLY A 28 -9.88 -3.14 0.49
C GLY A 28 -9.20 -2.01 -0.26
N ILE A 29 -9.17 -0.85 0.41
CA ILE A 29 -8.78 0.43 -0.19
C ILE A 29 -7.32 0.48 -0.68
N TYR A 30 -6.46 -0.38 -0.13
CA TYR A 30 -5.04 -0.49 -0.52
C TYR A 30 -4.71 -1.85 -1.17
N GLN A 31 -5.72 -2.63 -1.59
CA GLN A 31 -5.52 -3.93 -2.25
C GLN A 31 -4.48 -4.82 -1.55
N ILE A 32 -4.58 -4.94 -0.22
CA ILE A 32 -3.57 -5.59 0.62
C ILE A 32 -3.67 -7.11 0.44
N HIS A 33 -2.52 -7.79 0.35
CA HIS A 33 -2.40 -9.25 0.38
C HIS A 33 -2.16 -9.78 1.80
N ARG A 34 -2.47 -11.06 2.04
CA ARG A 34 -2.29 -11.72 3.35
C ARG A 34 -0.89 -11.58 3.95
N SER A 35 0.16 -11.75 3.14
CA SER A 35 1.55 -11.63 3.61
C SER A 35 1.92 -10.20 3.98
N TYR A 36 1.47 -9.21 3.18
CA TYR A 36 1.62 -7.79 3.48
C TYR A 36 0.93 -7.46 4.81
N TRP A 37 -0.30 -7.92 5.00
CA TRP A 37 -1.07 -7.71 6.23
C TRP A 37 -0.35 -8.29 7.45
N ALA A 38 0.08 -9.56 7.36
CA ALA A 38 0.78 -10.24 8.46
C ALA A 38 2.07 -9.50 8.88
N ASP A 39 2.84 -9.01 7.90
CA ASP A 39 4.04 -8.23 8.19
C ASP A 39 3.70 -6.86 8.79
N GLY A 40 2.75 -6.14 8.19
CA GLY A 40 2.39 -4.81 8.65
C GLY A 40 1.76 -4.82 10.05
N THR A 41 0.95 -5.81 10.40
CA THR A 41 0.41 -5.96 11.76
C THR A 41 1.48 -6.36 12.78
N ARG A 42 2.42 -7.25 12.40
CA ARG A 42 3.59 -7.57 13.22
C ARG A 42 4.43 -6.32 13.51
N ILE A 43 4.69 -5.50 12.50
CA ILE A 43 5.45 -4.24 12.64
C ILE A 43 4.68 -3.22 13.50
N LEU A 44 3.37 -3.13 13.30
CA LEU A 44 2.49 -2.24 14.06
C LEU A 44 2.28 -2.69 15.52
N GLY A 45 2.57 -3.96 15.85
CA GLY A 45 2.41 -4.51 17.19
C GLY A 45 0.96 -4.86 17.55
N VAL A 46 0.14 -5.21 16.56
CA VAL A 46 -1.29 -5.55 16.74
C VAL A 46 -1.60 -6.97 16.26
N THR A 47 -2.65 -7.56 16.81
CA THR A 47 -3.16 -8.88 16.41
C THR A 47 -4.55 -8.73 15.80
N TRP A 48 -4.61 -8.45 14.50
CA TRP A 48 -5.86 -8.29 13.74
C TRP A 48 -5.99 -9.33 12.63
N ASP A 49 -7.23 -9.73 12.34
CA ASP A 49 -7.51 -10.74 11.32
C ASP A 49 -7.36 -10.12 9.92
N TYR A 50 -7.00 -10.93 8.91
CA TYR A 50 -6.87 -10.43 7.54
C TYR A 50 -8.15 -9.77 6.99
N ARG A 51 -9.34 -10.18 7.45
CA ARG A 51 -10.59 -9.53 7.05
C ARG A 51 -10.65 -8.05 7.40
N ASP A 52 -9.91 -7.64 8.43
CA ASP A 52 -9.80 -6.24 8.86
C ASP A 52 -9.04 -5.37 7.83
N ALA A 53 -8.39 -5.96 6.82
CA ALA A 53 -7.82 -5.20 5.69
C ALA A 53 -8.87 -4.47 4.85
N ARG A 54 -10.16 -4.78 5.01
CA ARG A 54 -11.28 -4.03 4.41
C ARG A 54 -11.69 -2.80 5.22
N ASP A 55 -11.30 -2.72 6.49
CA ASP A 55 -11.51 -1.51 7.29
C ASP A 55 -10.49 -0.44 6.84
N PRO A 56 -10.94 0.72 6.32
CA PRO A 56 -10.04 1.73 5.76
C PRO A 56 -9.05 2.30 6.79
N GLN A 57 -9.46 2.42 8.06
CA GLN A 57 -8.63 2.98 9.11
C GLN A 57 -7.54 1.99 9.52
N LYS A 58 -7.89 0.72 9.73
CA LYS A 58 -6.90 -0.32 10.04
C LYS A 58 -5.95 -0.55 8.88
N ALA A 59 -6.47 -0.63 7.66
CA ALA A 59 -5.65 -0.79 6.45
C ALA A 59 -4.64 0.36 6.29
N ARG A 60 -5.06 1.61 6.54
CA ARG A 60 -4.16 2.77 6.49
C ARG A 60 -3.04 2.69 7.52
N GLN A 61 -3.34 2.23 8.73
CA GLN A 61 -2.33 2.04 9.78
C GLN A 61 -1.31 0.97 9.40
N VAL A 62 -1.77 -0.16 8.87
CA VAL A 62 -0.92 -1.28 8.42
C VAL A 62 -0.01 -0.85 7.27
N VAL A 63 -0.54 -0.18 6.24
CA VAL A 63 0.26 0.32 5.11
C VAL A 63 1.28 1.36 5.57
N ARG A 64 0.88 2.30 6.45
CA ARG A 64 1.81 3.27 7.03
C ARG A 64 2.95 2.58 7.77
N ALA A 65 2.65 1.61 8.63
CA ALA A 65 3.66 0.88 9.40
C ALA A 65 4.63 0.15 8.48
N TYR A 66 4.09 -0.58 7.49
CA TYR A 66 4.87 -1.32 6.51
C TYR A 66 5.81 -0.42 5.71
N LEU A 67 5.31 0.70 5.18
CA LEU A 67 6.11 1.64 4.39
C LEU A 67 7.09 2.45 5.24
N SER A 68 6.76 2.75 6.49
CA SER A 68 7.71 3.42 7.42
C SER A 68 8.88 2.50 7.77
N HIS A 69 8.63 1.18 7.86
CA HIS A 69 9.66 0.19 8.15
C HIS A 69 10.54 -0.12 6.93
N TYR A 70 9.94 -0.63 5.83
CA TYR A 70 10.70 -1.06 4.66
C TYR A 70 11.13 0.11 3.75
N GLY A 71 10.44 1.25 3.83
CA GLY A 71 10.74 2.46 3.07
C GLY A 71 11.65 3.45 3.79
N LYS A 72 12.27 3.10 4.92
CA LYS A 72 13.16 4.03 5.64
C LYS A 72 14.28 4.53 4.72
N GLY A 73 14.40 5.86 4.60
CA GLY A 73 15.38 6.52 3.73
C GLY A 73 15.04 6.48 2.23
N LYS A 74 13.81 6.07 1.87
CA LYS A 74 13.33 5.99 0.49
C LYS A 74 12.45 7.19 0.12
N THR A 75 12.46 7.53 -1.16
CA THR A 75 11.53 8.51 -1.75
C THR A 75 10.09 7.99 -1.76
N LEU A 76 9.11 8.88 -1.98
CA LEU A 76 7.70 8.48 -2.07
C LEU A 76 7.47 7.47 -3.21
N LEU A 77 8.11 7.65 -4.36
CA LEU A 77 7.96 6.74 -5.50
C LEU A 77 8.63 5.39 -5.21
N GLU A 78 9.78 5.34 -4.55
CA GLU A 78 10.36 4.06 -4.09
C GLU A 78 9.47 3.37 -3.05
N MET A 79 8.85 4.11 -2.13
CA MET A 79 7.87 3.56 -1.19
C MET A 79 6.63 3.00 -1.90
N ALA A 80 6.14 3.68 -2.94
CA ALA A 80 5.05 3.18 -3.77
C ALA A 80 5.42 1.84 -4.44
N ARG A 81 6.65 1.72 -4.94
CA ARG A 81 7.17 0.46 -5.49
C ARG A 81 7.26 -0.64 -4.43
N ILE A 82 7.57 -0.29 -3.18
CA ILE A 82 7.57 -1.23 -2.05
C ILE A 82 6.14 -1.71 -1.73
N HIS A 83 5.14 -0.83 -1.82
CA HIS A 83 3.74 -1.24 -1.67
C HIS A 83 3.35 -2.29 -2.73
N ASN A 84 3.63 -1.99 -3.99
CA ASN A 84 3.28 -2.86 -5.12
C ASN A 84 4.11 -4.16 -5.21
N GLY A 85 5.38 -4.12 -4.82
CA GLY A 85 6.34 -5.21 -5.06
C GLY A 85 6.84 -5.95 -3.82
N GLY A 86 6.39 -5.57 -2.62
CA GLY A 86 6.92 -6.05 -1.33
C GLY A 86 8.22 -5.34 -0.90
N PRO A 87 8.97 -5.84 0.11
CA PRO A 87 10.06 -5.10 0.75
C PRO A 87 11.17 -4.65 -0.22
N ALA A 88 11.47 -5.48 -1.22
CA ALA A 88 12.45 -5.19 -2.27
C ALA A 88 11.82 -4.59 -3.54
N GLY A 89 10.57 -4.14 -3.50
CA GLY A 89 9.80 -3.68 -4.66
C GLY A 89 10.47 -2.53 -5.40
N HIS A 90 11.10 -1.59 -4.68
CA HIS A 90 11.89 -0.50 -5.26
C HIS A 90 13.03 -0.95 -6.19
N LYS A 91 13.46 -2.22 -6.13
CA LYS A 91 14.49 -2.81 -7.00
C LYS A 91 13.92 -3.56 -8.21
N LYS A 92 12.60 -3.74 -8.30
CA LYS A 92 11.96 -4.55 -9.34
C LYS A 92 11.47 -3.68 -10.48
N GLU A 93 11.89 -3.96 -11.71
CA GLU A 93 11.41 -3.24 -12.91
C GLU A 93 9.88 -3.29 -13.07
N ALA A 94 9.26 -4.41 -12.70
CA ALA A 94 7.80 -4.58 -12.75
C ALA A 94 6.99 -3.51 -11.98
N THR A 95 7.61 -2.83 -11.01
CA THR A 95 6.95 -1.81 -10.18
C THR A 95 7.07 -0.39 -10.75
N VAL A 96 7.84 -0.18 -11.82
CA VAL A 96 8.07 1.15 -12.42
C VAL A 96 6.77 1.74 -12.97
N THR A 97 5.99 0.94 -13.70
CA THR A 97 4.70 1.38 -14.27
C THR A 97 3.72 1.78 -13.17
N TYR A 98 3.72 1.07 -12.04
CA TYR A 98 2.92 1.43 -10.88
C TYR A 98 3.34 2.79 -10.29
N ALA A 99 4.65 3.00 -10.11
CA ALA A 99 5.19 4.25 -9.58
C ALA A 99 4.80 5.47 -10.43
N ARG A 100 4.81 5.33 -11.77
CA ARG A 100 4.37 6.40 -12.69
C ARG A 100 2.91 6.79 -12.49
N ARG A 101 2.02 5.83 -12.20
CA ARG A 101 0.61 6.15 -11.89
C ARG A 101 0.49 6.93 -10.57
N ILE A 102 1.33 6.60 -9.59
CA ILE A 102 1.37 7.31 -8.31
C ILE A 102 1.89 8.74 -8.49
N GLU A 103 2.95 8.91 -9.28
CA GLU A 103 3.51 10.22 -9.64
C GLU A 103 2.44 11.12 -10.27
N GLN A 104 1.69 10.61 -11.26
CA GLN A 104 0.58 11.35 -11.89
C GLN A 104 -0.48 11.83 -10.89
N VAL A 105 -0.83 11.02 -9.88
CA VAL A 105 -1.79 11.41 -8.83
C VAL A 105 -1.19 12.45 -7.89
N LEU A 106 0.09 12.35 -7.55
CA LEU A 106 0.77 13.33 -6.69
C LEU A 106 0.88 14.69 -7.38
N ASP A 107 1.23 14.72 -8.66
CA ASP A 107 1.36 15.96 -9.44
C ASP A 107 0.02 16.67 -9.64
N SER A 108 -1.07 15.90 -9.79
CA SER A 108 -2.42 16.45 -9.93
C SER A 108 -3.02 16.98 -8.61
N ALA A 109 -2.37 16.71 -7.48
CA ALA A 109 -2.79 17.14 -6.15
C ALA A 109 -1.96 18.28 -5.56
N ALA A 110 -0.94 18.74 -6.31
CA ALA A 110 -0.07 19.87 -5.98
C ALA A 110 -0.64 21.20 -6.52
#